data_AF-A0A397FCB8-F1
#
_entry.id   AF-A0A397FCB8-F1
#
_cell.length_a   1.000
_cell.length_b   1.000
_cell.length_c   1.000
_cell.angle_alpha   90.00
_cell.angle_beta   90.00
_cell.angle_gamma   90.00
#
_symmetry.space_group_name_H-M   'P 1'
#
loop_
_entity.id
_entity.type
_entity.pdbx_description
1 polymer ?
#
loop_
_entity_poly.entity_id
_entity_poly.type
_entity_poly.pdbx_seq_one_letter_code
_entity_poly.pdbx_strand_id
1 'polypeptide(L)'
;MAEEFLLTAEKSIDLAFKTRTCLPGDDITQHITNVTQKLRLGAGLVATTDNRVVCTNAGVLRYRPPNRSFATLGMLAFDGASKRNRPNMQPGSLVYCRVVRAAKDLDACVTCEGTSVEWSTGQSLTLPTVAPTHLAKKDWMTGLAIYGELTGGYVFKASIGLAKSLVQDECAVLESLGRAIPFELAVGVNGVVWLNSKSSQDTILVANAILNSEGLTPAQRDRESVEDSNGGGVEVKMSRLPNAGLGLFATTTFNAGDVVCVYRGQVLATADALKVADKSYLMRLGGGVYIDARTCIGVKARYINDCRSRGVHNVEFEKLPLLQKANVRATRYIHIGDEIYVDYGKWYWLAYNLSHPHDLIK
;
A
#
# COMPACT_ATOMS: atom_id res chain seq x y z
N MET A 1 -7.14 13.02 22.58
CA MET A 1 -6.93 13.02 21.11
C MET A 1 -6.70 11.60 20.56
N ALA A 2 -5.70 10.83 21.03
CA ALA A 2 -5.53 9.42 20.62
C ALA A 2 -6.62 8.48 21.18
N GLU A 3 -7.04 8.66 22.44
CA GLU A 3 -8.18 7.94 23.02
C GLU A 3 -9.50 8.30 22.34
N GLU A 4 -9.63 9.55 21.89
CA GLU A 4 -10.82 10.05 21.20
C GLU A 4 -10.91 9.47 19.78
N PHE A 5 -9.77 9.31 19.10
CA PHE A 5 -9.66 8.61 17.82
C PHE A 5 -9.91 7.10 17.96
N LEU A 6 -9.42 6.46 19.03
CA LEU A 6 -9.72 5.06 19.36
C LEU A 6 -11.20 4.85 19.70
N LEU A 7 -11.81 5.76 20.47
CA LEU A 7 -13.26 5.79 20.73
C LEU A 7 -14.06 6.04 19.45
N THR A 8 -13.52 6.81 18.49
CA THR A 8 -14.17 7.08 17.20
C THR A 8 -14.02 5.89 16.24
N ALA A 9 -12.91 5.16 16.31
CA ALA A 9 -12.67 3.90 15.60
C ALA A 9 -13.42 2.71 16.21
N GLU A 10 -13.70 2.73 17.53
CA GLU A 10 -14.65 1.81 18.17
C GLU A 10 -16.09 2.15 17.79
N LYS A 11 -16.44 3.44 17.67
CA LYS A 11 -17.77 3.90 17.25
C LYS A 11 -18.13 3.55 15.80
N SER A 12 -17.16 3.26 14.94
CA SER A 12 -17.40 2.86 13.54
C SER A 12 -17.66 1.36 13.36
N ILE A 13 -17.73 0.58 14.45
CA ILE A 13 -18.07 -0.85 14.42
C ILE A 13 -19.37 -1.09 15.21
N ASP A 14 -20.50 -1.16 14.50
CA ASP A 14 -21.77 -1.84 14.86
C ASP A 14 -22.12 -1.94 16.37
N LEU A 15 -22.23 -0.80 17.06
CA LEU A 15 -22.46 -0.71 18.51
C LEU A 15 -23.93 -0.89 18.97
N ALA A 16 -24.81 -1.47 18.15
CA ALA A 16 -26.22 -1.61 18.55
C ALA A 16 -26.48 -2.81 19.48
N PHE A 17 -25.57 -3.78 19.58
CA PHE A 17 -25.83 -5.02 20.33
C PHE A 17 -25.08 -5.10 21.66
N LYS A 18 -25.84 -5.08 22.76
CA LYS A 18 -25.32 -5.28 24.12
C LYS A 18 -25.57 -6.71 24.59
N THR A 19 -24.51 -7.39 25.01
CA THR A 19 -24.56 -8.74 25.60
C THR A 19 -25.49 -8.76 26.82
N ARG A 20 -26.43 -9.72 26.86
CA ARG A 20 -27.44 -9.85 27.94
C ARG A 20 -27.65 -11.32 28.30
N THR A 21 -27.90 -11.62 29.57
CA THR A 21 -28.35 -12.95 29.99
C THR A 21 -29.85 -13.09 29.73
N CYS A 22 -30.24 -14.19 29.08
CA CYS A 22 -31.61 -14.51 28.71
C CYS A 22 -31.99 -15.88 29.26
N LEU A 23 -33.27 -16.05 29.55
CA LEU A 23 -33.89 -17.30 29.97
C LEU A 23 -34.78 -17.86 28.86
N PRO A 24 -35.10 -19.18 28.89
CA PRO A 24 -36.07 -19.76 27.97
C PRO A 24 -37.41 -19.04 28.10
N GLY A 25 -37.94 -18.54 26.99
CA GLY A 25 -39.19 -17.77 26.92
C GLY A 25 -39.02 -16.25 26.83
N ASP A 26 -37.80 -15.72 27.04
CA ASP A 26 -37.55 -14.28 26.94
C ASP A 26 -37.71 -13.77 25.49
N ASP A 27 -38.38 -12.63 25.31
CA ASP A 27 -38.49 -11.93 24.03
C ASP A 27 -37.37 -10.90 23.87
N ILE A 28 -36.63 -11.02 22.76
CA ILE A 28 -35.47 -10.18 22.45
C ILE A 28 -35.63 -9.38 21.16
N THR A 29 -36.84 -9.31 20.60
CA THR A 29 -37.13 -8.68 19.31
C THR A 29 -36.61 -7.24 19.24
N GLN A 30 -36.96 -6.40 20.22
CA GLN A 30 -36.55 -4.99 20.27
C GLN A 30 -35.03 -4.80 20.43
N HIS A 31 -34.35 -5.79 21.00
CA HIS A 31 -32.88 -5.77 21.17
C HIS A 31 -32.14 -6.12 19.88
N ILE A 32 -32.79 -6.82 18.96
CA ILE A 32 -32.24 -7.27 17.67
C ILE A 32 -32.58 -6.27 16.56
N THR A 33 -33.74 -5.60 16.62
CA THR A 33 -34.26 -4.70 15.56
C THR A 33 -33.54 -3.36 15.44
N ASN A 34 -32.67 -3.00 16.40
CA ASN A 34 -31.84 -1.79 16.30
C ASN A 34 -30.69 -1.93 15.29
N VAL A 35 -30.53 -3.10 14.66
CA VAL A 35 -29.56 -3.34 13.61
C VAL A 35 -30.25 -3.15 12.26
N THR A 36 -29.78 -2.20 11.46
CA THR A 36 -30.29 -1.91 10.10
C THR A 36 -30.02 -3.01 9.07
N GLN A 37 -29.48 -4.16 9.50
CA GLN A 37 -29.00 -5.25 8.64
C GLN A 37 -29.83 -6.52 8.80
N LYS A 38 -29.79 -7.38 7.78
CA LYS A 38 -30.44 -8.70 7.79
C LYS A 38 -29.65 -9.67 8.68
N LEU A 39 -30.28 -10.17 9.74
CA LEU A 39 -29.65 -11.03 10.75
C LEU A 39 -30.00 -12.51 10.57
N ARG A 40 -29.06 -13.41 10.94
CA ARG A 40 -29.29 -14.85 11.04
C ARG A 40 -29.44 -15.24 12.50
N LEU A 41 -30.56 -15.87 12.86
CA LEU A 41 -30.77 -16.39 14.21
C LEU A 41 -29.88 -17.62 14.46
N GLY A 42 -29.18 -17.63 15.60
CA GLY A 42 -28.34 -18.75 16.02
C GLY A 42 -29.11 -19.79 16.83
N ALA A 43 -28.41 -20.84 17.25
CA ALA A 43 -28.97 -21.85 18.15
C ALA A 43 -29.40 -21.23 19.48
N GLY A 44 -30.58 -21.60 19.98
CA GLY A 44 -31.15 -21.03 21.21
C GLY A 44 -32.09 -19.85 20.98
N LEU A 45 -32.35 -19.45 19.73
CA LEU A 45 -33.30 -18.40 19.35
C LEU A 45 -34.28 -18.93 18.30
N VAL A 46 -35.55 -18.56 18.42
CA VAL A 46 -36.59 -18.92 17.45
C VAL A 46 -37.39 -17.69 17.05
N ALA A 47 -37.68 -17.56 15.76
CA ALA A 47 -38.63 -16.57 15.26
C ALA A 47 -40.04 -17.17 15.29
N THR A 48 -40.94 -16.51 16.01
CA THR A 48 -42.37 -16.85 16.05
C THR A 48 -43.09 -16.26 14.84
N THR A 49 -44.24 -16.82 14.48
CA THR A 49 -45.13 -16.34 13.41
C THR A 49 -45.52 -14.86 13.56
N ASP A 50 -45.48 -14.34 14.79
CA ASP A 50 -45.83 -12.95 15.12
C ASP A 50 -44.63 -11.99 14.99
N ASN A 51 -43.60 -12.39 14.24
CA ASN A 51 -42.38 -11.62 14.01
C ASN A 51 -41.56 -11.31 15.28
N ARG A 52 -41.74 -12.13 16.32
CA ARG A 52 -41.02 -12.04 17.60
C ARG A 52 -39.84 -13.02 17.61
N VAL A 53 -38.72 -12.63 18.22
CA VAL A 53 -37.57 -13.52 18.45
C VAL A 53 -37.53 -13.89 19.92
N VAL A 54 -37.66 -15.18 20.22
CA VAL A 54 -37.73 -15.72 21.57
C VAL A 54 -36.53 -16.61 21.86
N CYS A 55 -36.00 -16.55 23.08
CA CYS A 55 -34.95 -17.45 23.56
C CYS A 55 -35.51 -18.82 23.92
N THR A 56 -34.89 -19.89 23.42
CA THR A 56 -35.25 -21.28 23.78
C THR A 56 -34.33 -21.88 24.85
N ASN A 57 -33.14 -21.30 25.05
CA ASN A 57 -32.16 -21.76 26.02
C ASN A 57 -31.78 -20.64 27.00
N ALA A 58 -31.51 -21.00 28.26
CA ALA A 58 -30.89 -20.10 29.21
C ALA A 58 -29.44 -19.86 28.81
N GLY A 59 -28.99 -18.60 28.81
CA GLY A 59 -27.61 -18.29 28.47
C GLY A 59 -27.36 -16.83 28.18
N VAL A 60 -26.16 -16.54 27.69
CA VAL A 60 -25.76 -15.19 27.33
C VAL A 60 -26.01 -14.97 25.84
N LEU A 61 -26.88 -14.02 25.51
CA LEU A 61 -27.14 -13.57 24.17
C LEU A 61 -25.90 -12.88 23.60
N ARG A 62 -25.36 -13.42 22.51
CA ARG A 62 -24.14 -12.93 21.84
C ARG A 62 -24.43 -12.62 20.39
N TYR A 63 -24.07 -11.41 19.95
CA TYR A 63 -24.00 -11.07 18.55
C TYR A 63 -22.61 -11.39 18.03
N ARG A 64 -22.55 -12.08 16.90
CA ARG A 64 -21.31 -12.27 16.15
C ARG A 64 -21.42 -11.49 14.85
N PRO A 65 -20.48 -10.59 14.55
CA PRO A 65 -20.39 -10.01 13.22
C PRO A 65 -20.15 -11.11 12.17
N PRO A 66 -20.54 -10.91 10.91
CA PRO A 66 -20.40 -11.91 9.86
C PRO A 66 -18.97 -12.45 9.74
N ASN A 67 -18.86 -13.77 9.94
CA ASN A 67 -17.73 -14.70 9.79
C ASN A 67 -16.40 -14.39 10.49
N ARG A 68 -16.31 -14.77 11.77
CA ARG A 68 -15.16 -15.58 12.25
C ARG A 68 -15.48 -17.05 11.96
N SER A 69 -15.00 -17.59 10.85
CA SER A 69 -15.02 -19.03 10.61
C SER A 69 -13.87 -19.67 11.38
N PHE A 70 -14.15 -20.71 12.17
CA PHE A 70 -13.09 -21.51 12.77
C PHE A 70 -12.45 -22.40 11.70
N ALA A 71 -11.15 -22.61 11.82
CA ALA A 71 -10.42 -23.55 11.00
C ALA A 71 -9.76 -24.60 11.90
N THR A 72 -9.76 -25.85 11.47
CA THR A 72 -9.08 -26.94 12.16
C THR A 72 -7.69 -27.14 11.55
N LEU A 73 -6.65 -27.01 12.39
CA LEU A 73 -5.26 -27.35 12.05
C LEU A 73 -4.90 -28.65 12.76
N GLY A 74 -4.56 -29.68 11.99
CA GLY A 74 -4.17 -30.98 12.54
C GLY A 74 -2.82 -30.93 13.24
N MET A 75 -2.66 -31.65 14.35
CA MET A 75 -1.37 -31.71 15.09
C MET A 75 -0.22 -32.32 14.28
N LEU A 76 -0.53 -33.09 13.24
CA LEU A 76 0.45 -33.69 12.33
C LEU A 76 0.56 -32.95 11.00
N ALA A 77 -0.22 -31.87 10.81
CA ALA A 77 -0.29 -31.12 9.55
C ALA A 77 0.83 -30.08 9.45
N PHE A 78 2.05 -30.46 9.80
CA PHE A 78 3.25 -29.63 9.77
C PHE A 78 4.38 -30.44 9.14
N ASP A 79 5.23 -29.78 8.36
CA ASP A 79 6.38 -30.44 7.77
C ASP A 79 7.27 -31.09 8.85
N GLY A 80 7.48 -32.40 8.75
CA GLY A 80 8.29 -33.17 9.70
C GLY A 80 7.60 -33.57 11.01
N ALA A 81 6.32 -33.26 11.20
CA ALA A 81 5.58 -33.67 12.39
C ALA A 81 5.30 -35.18 12.40
N SER A 82 5.49 -35.80 13.57
CA SER A 82 5.17 -37.21 13.81
C SER A 82 4.48 -37.38 15.15
N LYS A 83 3.91 -38.57 15.41
CA LYS A 83 3.30 -38.86 16.72
C LYS A 83 4.27 -38.67 17.89
N ARG A 84 5.58 -38.82 17.63
CA ARG A 84 6.69 -38.67 18.60
C ARG A 84 7.21 -37.24 18.71
N ASN A 85 7.24 -36.50 17.60
CA ASN A 85 7.72 -35.12 17.55
C ASN A 85 6.59 -34.20 17.08
N ARG A 86 5.95 -33.52 18.04
CA ARG A 86 4.77 -32.68 17.79
C ARG A 86 5.14 -31.20 17.96
N PRO A 87 4.69 -30.32 17.07
CA PRO A 87 4.86 -28.88 17.26
C PRO A 87 4.09 -28.41 18.50
N ASN A 88 4.75 -27.62 19.35
CA ASN A 88 4.21 -27.14 20.63
C ASN A 88 3.79 -25.67 20.51
N MET A 89 2.62 -25.42 19.95
CA MET A 89 2.06 -24.06 19.83
C MET A 89 1.20 -23.71 21.04
N GLN A 90 1.34 -22.48 21.51
CA GLN A 90 0.54 -21.98 22.64
C GLN A 90 -0.73 -21.28 22.13
N PRO A 91 -1.82 -21.28 22.91
CA PRO A 91 -2.97 -20.45 22.63
C PRO A 91 -2.54 -18.98 22.50
N GLY A 92 -2.86 -18.34 21.38
CA GLY A 92 -2.45 -16.97 21.06
C GLY A 92 -1.31 -16.86 20.03
N SER A 93 -0.66 -17.97 19.68
CA SER A 93 0.31 -18.01 18.58
C SER A 93 -0.32 -17.66 17.23
N LEU A 94 0.41 -16.87 16.43
CA LEU A 94 0.03 -16.57 15.05
C LEU A 94 0.61 -17.64 14.11
N VAL A 95 -0.19 -18.13 13.16
CA VAL A 95 0.22 -19.22 12.27
C VAL A 95 -0.06 -18.84 10.81
N TYR A 96 0.96 -18.97 9.97
CA TYR A 96 0.82 -18.91 8.52
C TYR A 96 0.58 -20.31 7.96
N CYS A 97 -0.57 -20.52 7.32
CA CYS A 97 -1.02 -21.84 6.86
C CYS A 97 -1.82 -21.74 5.56
N ARG A 98 -1.97 -22.89 4.87
CA ARG A 98 -2.80 -23.00 3.66
C ARG A 98 -4.12 -23.72 3.95
N VAL A 99 -5.17 -23.34 3.23
CA VAL A 99 -6.47 -24.01 3.29
C VAL A 99 -6.43 -25.27 2.42
N VAL A 100 -6.79 -26.42 2.99
CA VAL A 100 -6.87 -27.71 2.29
C VAL A 100 -8.30 -27.97 1.82
N ARG A 101 -9.26 -27.78 2.72
CA ARG A 101 -10.67 -28.04 2.45
C ARG A 101 -11.52 -26.93 3.04
N ALA A 102 -12.40 -26.38 2.22
CA ALA A 102 -13.43 -25.45 2.65
C ALA A 102 -14.76 -25.91 2.07
N ALA A 103 -15.70 -26.30 2.92
CA ALA A 103 -17.05 -26.63 2.52
C ALA A 103 -18.03 -25.71 3.25
N LYS A 104 -19.20 -25.47 2.65
CA LYS A 104 -20.18 -24.53 3.20
C LYS A 104 -20.69 -24.93 4.60
N ASP A 105 -20.79 -26.23 4.84
CA ASP A 105 -21.42 -26.82 6.03
C ASP A 105 -20.41 -27.47 7.00
N LEU A 106 -19.11 -27.37 6.72
CA LEU A 106 -18.04 -27.90 7.55
C LEU A 106 -17.01 -26.82 7.84
N ASP A 107 -16.36 -26.90 8.99
CA ASP A 107 -15.24 -26.01 9.31
C ASP A 107 -14.10 -26.21 8.30
N ALA A 108 -13.42 -25.09 7.99
CA ALA A 108 -12.30 -25.12 7.07
C ALA A 108 -11.15 -25.94 7.68
N CYS A 109 -10.51 -26.78 6.88
CA CYS A 109 -9.32 -27.51 7.30
C CYS A 109 -8.08 -26.82 6.72
N VAL A 110 -7.07 -26.59 7.55
CA VAL A 110 -5.80 -25.96 7.17
C VAL A 110 -4.61 -26.88 7.43
N THR A 111 -3.53 -26.67 6.70
CA THR A 111 -2.25 -27.38 6.86
C THR A 111 -1.08 -26.42 6.77
N CYS A 112 0.01 -26.76 7.43
CA CYS A 112 1.32 -26.09 7.36
C CYS A 112 2.35 -26.97 6.63
N GLU A 113 1.90 -27.93 5.84
CA GLU A 113 2.78 -28.76 5.00
C GLU A 113 3.04 -28.08 3.65
N GLY A 114 4.32 -27.95 3.30
CA GLY A 114 4.79 -27.34 2.06
C GLY A 114 4.65 -28.20 0.81
N THR A 115 4.17 -29.45 0.93
CA THR A 115 4.02 -30.36 -0.21
C THR A 115 2.57 -30.59 -0.64
N SER A 116 2.32 -30.49 -1.95
CA SER A 116 1.22 -31.21 -2.60
C SER A 116 1.52 -32.71 -2.55
N VAL A 117 0.81 -33.43 -1.70
CA VAL A 117 0.69 -34.89 -1.81
C VAL A 117 -0.02 -35.20 -3.12
N GLU A 118 0.72 -35.59 -4.16
CA GLU A 118 0.16 -36.49 -5.17
C GLU A 118 -0.02 -37.84 -4.48
N TRP A 119 -1.25 -38.13 -4.07
CA TRP A 119 -1.60 -39.48 -3.68
C TRP A 119 -1.86 -40.28 -4.96
N SER A 120 -0.97 -41.23 -5.23
CA SER A 120 -1.18 -42.24 -6.26
C SER A 120 -2.13 -43.32 -5.71
N THR A 121 -3.44 -43.08 -5.63
CA THR A 121 -4.41 -44.21 -5.54
C THR A 121 -5.87 -43.88 -5.89
N GLY A 122 -6.14 -43.10 -6.94
CA GLY A 122 -7.44 -43.20 -7.65
C GLY A 122 -8.66 -42.56 -6.97
N GLN A 123 -9.34 -41.72 -7.75
CA GLN A 123 -10.72 -41.27 -7.58
C GLN A 123 -10.96 -40.11 -6.58
N SER A 124 -10.93 -38.87 -7.08
CA SER A 124 -12.10 -37.98 -7.15
C SER A 124 -11.69 -36.55 -7.56
N LEU A 125 -12.50 -35.94 -8.43
CA LEU A 125 -12.30 -34.65 -9.10
C LEU A 125 -12.35 -33.45 -8.14
N THR A 126 -11.23 -32.75 -7.96
CA THR A 126 -11.18 -31.28 -7.91
C THR A 126 -9.82 -30.80 -8.44
N LEU A 127 -9.84 -29.71 -9.21
CA LEU A 127 -8.74 -29.16 -10.01
C LEU A 127 -7.41 -29.04 -9.24
N PRO A 128 -6.26 -29.25 -9.91
CA PRO A 128 -4.95 -29.02 -9.32
C PRO A 128 -4.73 -27.51 -9.24
N THR A 129 -4.91 -26.91 -8.06
CA THR A 129 -4.33 -25.58 -7.81
C THR A 129 -2.83 -25.79 -7.67
N VAL A 130 -2.14 -25.57 -8.78
CA VAL A 130 -0.68 -25.57 -8.91
C VAL A 130 -0.09 -24.71 -7.79
N ALA A 131 0.63 -25.33 -6.86
CA ALA A 131 1.53 -24.57 -6.00
C ALA A 131 2.61 -23.97 -6.90
N PRO A 132 2.90 -22.66 -6.82
CA PRO A 132 3.91 -22.03 -7.67
C PRO A 132 5.24 -22.76 -7.50
N THR A 133 5.80 -23.18 -8.63
CA THR A 133 6.97 -24.08 -8.79
C THR A 133 8.30 -23.49 -8.31
N HIS A 134 8.29 -22.39 -7.55
CA HIS A 134 9.50 -21.66 -7.14
C HIS A 134 9.87 -21.79 -5.65
N LEU A 135 9.13 -22.60 -4.88
CA LEU A 135 9.33 -22.73 -3.44
C LEU A 135 9.82 -24.15 -3.10
N ALA A 136 11.15 -24.29 -3.05
CA ALA A 136 11.82 -25.55 -2.74
C ALA A 136 11.48 -26.05 -1.31
N LYS A 137 11.18 -27.34 -1.18
CA LYS A 137 11.08 -28.08 0.09
C LYS A 137 12.28 -27.79 1.00
N LYS A 138 12.07 -27.18 2.16
CA LYS A 138 13.13 -26.97 3.17
C LYS A 138 12.64 -27.14 4.60
N ASP A 139 13.57 -27.60 5.42
CA ASP A 139 13.41 -28.34 6.68
C ASP A 139 12.92 -27.47 7.86
N TRP A 140 11.94 -27.95 8.63
CA TRP A 140 11.33 -27.21 9.76
C TRP A 140 12.32 -26.87 10.88
N MET A 141 13.39 -27.66 11.01
CA MET A 141 14.42 -27.50 12.04
C MET A 141 15.36 -26.32 11.79
N THR A 142 15.35 -25.75 10.59
CA THR A 142 16.23 -24.64 10.17
C THR A 142 15.58 -23.25 10.21
N GLY A 143 14.29 -23.17 10.55
CA GLY A 143 13.53 -21.89 10.51
C GLY A 143 13.20 -21.40 9.09
N LEU A 144 13.31 -22.28 8.08
CA LEU A 144 13.11 -21.98 6.66
C LEU A 144 11.81 -22.59 6.09
N ALA A 145 10.91 -23.06 6.95
CA ALA A 145 9.61 -23.59 6.53
C ALA A 145 8.71 -22.45 6.01
N ILE A 146 8.05 -22.69 4.88
CA ILE A 146 7.18 -21.68 4.21
C ILE A 146 5.95 -21.37 5.07
N TYR A 147 5.45 -22.37 5.80
CA TYR A 147 4.30 -22.29 6.69
C TYR A 147 4.74 -22.65 8.11
N GLY A 148 4.06 -22.09 9.11
CA GLY A 148 4.42 -22.31 10.50
C GLY A 148 4.00 -21.18 11.42
N GLU A 149 4.49 -21.25 12.65
CA GLU A 149 4.29 -20.19 13.64
C GLU A 149 5.08 -18.93 13.26
N LEU A 150 4.41 -17.78 13.31
CA LEU A 150 4.99 -16.47 13.11
C LEU A 150 5.29 -15.86 14.48
N THR A 151 6.57 -15.77 14.82
CA THR A 151 7.02 -15.24 16.12
C THR A 151 7.40 -13.77 16.01
N GLY A 152 6.91 -12.94 16.94
CA GLY A 152 7.21 -11.51 16.97
C GLY A 152 6.50 -10.72 15.86
N GLY A 153 7.12 -9.61 15.43
CA GLY A 153 6.57 -8.73 14.40
C GLY A 153 5.32 -7.97 14.82
N TYR A 154 4.65 -7.40 13.83
CA TYR A 154 3.45 -6.59 13.91
C TYR A 154 2.38 -7.13 12.96
N VAL A 155 1.14 -7.17 13.41
CA VAL A 155 0.00 -7.66 12.62
C VAL A 155 -0.97 -6.52 12.40
N PHE A 156 -1.37 -6.32 11.15
CA PHE A 156 -2.41 -5.37 10.78
C PHE A 156 -3.43 -6.00 9.83
N LYS A 157 -4.59 -5.35 9.74
CA LYS A 157 -5.64 -5.73 8.80
C LYS A 157 -5.55 -4.88 7.55
N ALA A 158 -5.62 -5.55 6.40
CA ALA A 158 -5.71 -4.97 5.07
C ALA A 158 -7.06 -5.37 4.44
N SER A 159 -7.49 -4.64 3.41
CA SER A 159 -8.62 -5.14 2.62
C SER A 159 -8.26 -6.43 1.88
N ILE A 160 -9.28 -7.22 1.56
CA ILE A 160 -9.12 -8.46 0.80
C ILE A 160 -8.55 -8.16 -0.60
N GLY A 161 -8.91 -7.02 -1.19
CA GLY A 161 -8.38 -6.58 -2.48
C GLY A 161 -6.89 -6.29 -2.41
N LEU A 162 -6.46 -5.54 -1.39
CA LEU A 162 -5.05 -5.26 -1.15
C LEU A 162 -4.26 -6.55 -0.87
N ALA A 163 -4.74 -7.41 0.03
CA ALA A 163 -4.07 -8.67 0.36
C ALA A 163 -3.88 -9.57 -0.86
N LYS A 164 -4.87 -9.65 -1.76
CA LYS A 164 -4.72 -10.36 -3.04
C LYS A 164 -3.69 -9.72 -3.95
N SER A 165 -3.65 -8.38 -4.02
CA SER A 165 -2.66 -7.65 -4.83
C SER A 165 -1.23 -7.77 -4.30
N LEU A 166 -1.05 -7.96 -2.99
CA LEU A 166 0.26 -8.14 -2.35
C LEU A 166 0.82 -9.56 -2.54
N VAL A 167 -0.05 -10.56 -2.68
CA VAL A 167 0.36 -11.97 -2.89
C VAL A 167 0.76 -12.25 -4.35
N GLN A 168 0.43 -11.35 -5.29
CA GLN A 168 0.83 -11.51 -6.69
C GLN A 168 2.35 -11.35 -6.85
N ASP A 169 2.95 -12.16 -7.72
CA ASP A 169 4.41 -12.23 -7.95
C ASP A 169 5.03 -10.90 -8.40
N GLU A 170 4.23 -9.98 -8.96
CA GLU A 170 4.65 -8.70 -9.54
C GLU A 170 4.09 -7.51 -8.76
N CYS A 171 4.33 -7.46 -7.44
CA CYS A 171 3.92 -6.33 -6.62
C CYS A 171 5.00 -5.23 -6.56
N ALA A 172 4.85 -4.20 -7.40
CA ALA A 172 5.77 -3.05 -7.45
C ALA A 172 5.98 -2.36 -6.09
N VAL A 173 4.96 -2.33 -5.24
CA VAL A 173 5.02 -1.75 -3.89
C VAL A 173 6.00 -2.53 -3.00
N LEU A 174 5.91 -3.86 -3.00
CA LEU A 174 6.80 -4.71 -2.20
C LEU A 174 8.23 -4.70 -2.75
N GLU A 175 8.40 -4.67 -4.07
CA GLU A 175 9.72 -4.56 -4.68
C GLU A 175 10.41 -3.23 -4.32
N SER A 176 9.66 -2.13 -4.32
CA SER A 176 10.20 -0.80 -3.98
C SER A 176 10.56 -0.71 -2.50
N LEU A 177 9.66 -1.17 -1.61
CA LEU A 177 9.90 -1.19 -0.18
C LEU A 177 11.07 -2.12 0.18
N GLY A 178 11.19 -3.28 -0.46
CA GLY A 178 12.25 -4.24 -0.21
C GLY A 178 13.64 -3.76 -0.62
N ARG A 179 13.74 -2.80 -1.56
CA ARG A 179 15.01 -2.12 -1.90
C ARG A 179 15.43 -1.10 -0.84
N ALA A 180 14.46 -0.46 -0.18
CA ALA A 180 14.72 0.59 0.79
C ALA A 180 14.96 0.04 2.21
N ILE A 181 14.12 -0.90 2.66
CA ILE A 181 14.10 -1.39 4.04
C ILE A 181 14.09 -2.93 4.03
N PRO A 182 14.98 -3.60 4.78
CA PRO A 182 14.92 -5.05 4.95
C PRO A 182 13.80 -5.43 5.93
N PHE A 183 12.80 -6.17 5.45
CA PHE A 183 11.69 -6.69 6.26
C PHE A 183 11.28 -8.10 5.81
N GLU A 184 10.58 -8.81 6.69
CA GLU A 184 9.87 -10.07 6.43
C GLU A 184 8.38 -9.80 6.42
N LEU A 185 7.65 -10.42 5.50
CA LEU A 185 6.22 -10.21 5.33
C LEU A 185 5.52 -11.55 5.08
N ALA A 186 4.41 -11.77 5.78
CA ALA A 186 3.50 -12.88 5.50
C ALA A 186 2.09 -12.32 5.27
N VAL A 187 1.56 -12.55 4.06
CA VAL A 187 0.26 -12.03 3.64
C VAL A 187 -0.76 -13.16 3.59
N GLY A 188 -1.83 -13.03 4.37
CA GLY A 188 -2.99 -13.90 4.31
C GLY A 188 -4.07 -13.31 3.40
N VAL A 189 -4.60 -14.12 2.48
CA VAL A 189 -5.73 -13.75 1.60
C VAL A 189 -7.03 -13.44 2.37
N ASN A 190 -7.05 -13.72 3.68
CA ASN A 190 -8.08 -13.31 4.63
C ASN A 190 -7.96 -11.83 5.06
N GLY A 191 -7.01 -11.06 4.52
CA GLY A 191 -6.78 -9.66 4.86
C GLY A 191 -5.96 -9.46 6.14
N VAL A 192 -5.32 -10.52 6.66
CA VAL A 192 -4.39 -10.41 7.80
C VAL A 192 -2.98 -10.40 7.25
N VAL A 193 -2.22 -9.38 7.62
CA VAL A 193 -0.83 -9.20 7.18
C VAL A 193 0.07 -9.15 8.40
N TRP A 194 1.11 -9.97 8.40
CA TRP A 194 2.17 -9.97 9.40
C TRP A 194 3.43 -9.38 8.79
N LEU A 195 4.09 -8.50 9.55
CA LEU A 195 5.28 -7.78 9.14
C LEU A 195 6.30 -7.84 10.28
N ASN A 196 7.55 -8.16 9.96
CA ASN A 196 8.64 -8.14 10.90
C ASN A 196 9.84 -7.41 10.31
N SER A 197 10.52 -6.61 11.12
CA SER A 197 11.70 -5.87 10.68
C SER A 197 12.64 -5.66 11.86
N LYS A 198 13.85 -5.17 11.59
CA LYS A 198 14.86 -4.96 12.64
C LYS A 198 14.49 -3.84 13.63
N SER A 199 13.73 -2.85 13.18
CA SER A 199 13.37 -1.66 13.96
C SER A 199 11.86 -1.45 13.97
N SER A 200 11.28 -1.10 15.12
CA SER A 200 9.85 -0.78 15.20
C SER A 200 9.46 0.41 14.32
N GLN A 201 10.39 1.34 14.06
CA GLN A 201 10.15 2.49 13.16
C GLN A 201 9.97 2.02 11.71
N ASP A 202 10.84 1.12 11.26
CA ASP A 202 10.79 0.50 9.93
C ASP A 202 9.49 -0.29 9.75
N THR A 203 9.08 -1.05 10.77
CA THR A 203 7.79 -1.75 10.78
C THR A 203 6.61 -0.80 10.60
N ILE A 204 6.62 0.36 11.26
CA ILE A 204 5.55 1.36 11.14
C ILE A 204 5.55 1.99 9.74
N LEU A 205 6.72 2.33 9.21
CA LEU A 205 6.85 2.92 7.87
C LEU A 205 6.33 1.96 6.79
N VAL A 206 6.78 0.71 6.82
CA VAL A 206 6.36 -0.31 5.85
C VAL A 206 4.87 -0.61 5.99
N ALA A 207 4.33 -0.73 7.21
CA ALA A 207 2.89 -0.96 7.41
C ALA A 207 2.04 0.21 6.86
N ASN A 208 2.45 1.46 7.12
CA ASN A 208 1.76 2.64 6.61
C ASN A 208 1.84 2.73 5.08
N ALA A 209 3.01 2.46 4.49
CA ALA A 209 3.19 2.45 3.04
C ALA A 209 2.28 1.40 2.37
N ILE A 210 2.22 0.19 2.94
CA ILE A 210 1.33 -0.87 2.43
C ILE A 210 -0.14 -0.45 2.52
N LEU A 211 -0.59 0.07 3.66
CA LEU A 211 -1.99 0.48 3.84
C LEU A 211 -2.39 1.63 2.91
N ASN A 212 -1.50 2.60 2.69
CA ASN A 212 -1.76 3.72 1.80
C ASN A 212 -1.75 3.31 0.31
N SER A 213 -1.10 2.19 -0.03
CA SER A 213 -1.04 1.70 -1.42
C SER A 213 -2.37 1.18 -1.99
N GLU A 214 -3.37 0.95 -1.13
CA GLU A 214 -4.68 0.41 -1.51
C GLU A 214 -5.47 1.32 -2.46
N GLY A 215 -5.33 2.64 -2.31
CA GLY A 215 -6.03 3.65 -3.10
C GLY A 215 -5.38 3.99 -4.45
N LEU A 216 -4.19 3.44 -4.74
CA LEU A 216 -3.43 3.78 -5.93
C LEU A 216 -3.82 2.87 -7.09
N THR A 217 -4.30 3.47 -8.17
CA THR A 217 -4.43 2.77 -9.46
C THR A 217 -3.04 2.29 -9.94
N PRO A 218 -2.92 1.26 -10.80
CA PRO A 218 -1.62 0.84 -11.35
C PRO A 218 -0.81 2.00 -11.96
N ALA A 219 -1.50 2.94 -12.63
CA ALA A 219 -0.91 4.16 -13.17
C ALA A 219 -0.45 5.19 -12.10
N GLN A 220 -0.92 5.07 -10.86
CA GLN A 220 -0.47 5.83 -9.69
C GLN A 220 0.55 5.06 -8.83
N ARG A 221 0.60 3.72 -8.89
CA ARG A 221 1.62 2.89 -8.22
C ARG A 221 3.02 3.12 -8.81
N ASP A 222 3.10 3.38 -10.11
CA ASP A 222 4.33 3.87 -10.78
C ASP A 222 4.62 5.36 -10.48
N ARG A 223 3.61 6.10 -9.98
CA ARG A 223 3.78 7.51 -9.58
C ARG A 223 4.36 7.62 -8.18
N GLU A 224 3.96 6.75 -7.25
CA GLU A 224 4.39 6.76 -5.85
C GLU A 224 5.69 5.97 -5.58
N SER A 225 5.99 4.92 -6.36
CA SER A 225 7.33 4.27 -6.35
C SER A 225 8.48 5.18 -6.82
N VAL A 226 8.15 6.40 -7.26
CA VAL A 226 9.12 7.47 -7.55
C VAL A 226 9.11 8.56 -6.47
N GLU A 227 8.17 8.55 -5.52
CA GLU A 227 8.19 9.50 -4.40
C GLU A 227 9.36 9.26 -3.45
N ASP A 228 9.86 8.03 -3.30
CA ASP A 228 11.14 7.74 -2.62
C ASP A 228 12.38 8.10 -3.46
N SER A 229 12.19 8.55 -4.70
CA SER A 229 13.22 9.17 -5.54
C SER A 229 12.98 10.67 -5.80
N ASN A 230 11.99 11.28 -5.14
CA ASN A 230 11.80 12.73 -5.14
C ASN A 230 12.82 13.40 -4.20
N GLY A 231 14.10 13.36 -4.61
CA GLY A 231 15.12 14.28 -4.13
C GLY A 231 15.88 13.84 -2.89
N GLY A 232 16.22 12.56 -2.78
CA GLY A 232 17.34 12.12 -1.92
C GLY A 232 18.66 12.66 -2.46
N GLY A 233 18.88 13.96 -2.34
CA GLY A 233 20.00 14.65 -2.98
C GLY A 233 19.74 16.08 -3.42
N VAL A 234 18.54 16.62 -3.24
CA VAL A 234 18.25 18.03 -3.52
C VAL A 234 17.34 18.68 -2.49
N GLU A 235 17.54 19.98 -2.24
CA GLU A 235 16.76 20.79 -1.31
C GLU A 235 16.36 22.14 -1.93
N VAL A 236 15.33 22.77 -1.38
CA VAL A 236 14.84 24.08 -1.87
C VAL A 236 15.25 25.16 -0.89
N LYS A 237 15.95 26.18 -1.38
CA LYS A 237 16.42 27.34 -0.60
C LYS A 237 16.20 28.62 -1.41
N MET A 238 16.50 29.78 -0.84
CA MET A 238 16.51 31.03 -1.61
C MET A 238 17.56 30.95 -2.73
N SER A 239 17.17 31.34 -3.94
CA SER A 239 18.05 31.31 -5.11
C SER A 239 19.20 32.31 -4.95
N ARG A 240 20.35 32.01 -5.56
CA ARG A 240 21.46 32.97 -5.70
C ARG A 240 21.19 33.99 -6.80
N LEU A 241 20.19 33.78 -7.65
CA LEU A 241 19.81 34.70 -8.71
C LEU A 241 18.96 35.86 -8.16
N PRO A 242 19.23 37.12 -8.56
CA PRO A 242 18.45 38.26 -8.12
C PRO A 242 17.01 38.15 -8.63
N ASN A 243 16.03 38.39 -7.75
CA ASN A 243 14.59 38.36 -8.02
C ASN A 243 14.02 37.02 -8.52
N ALA A 244 14.76 35.91 -8.43
CA ALA A 244 14.27 34.59 -8.87
C ALA A 244 13.43 33.86 -7.80
N GLY A 245 13.45 34.33 -6.54
CA GLY A 245 12.74 33.69 -5.44
C GLY A 245 13.47 32.43 -4.94
N LEU A 246 12.81 31.27 -5.03
CA LEU A 246 13.35 30.00 -4.55
C LEU A 246 14.15 29.29 -5.65
N GLY A 247 15.19 28.57 -5.26
CA GLY A 247 16.06 27.77 -6.12
C GLY A 247 16.22 26.35 -5.59
N LEU A 248 16.63 25.43 -6.48
CA LEU A 248 16.93 24.04 -6.13
C LEU A 248 18.44 23.85 -5.95
N PHE A 249 18.86 23.24 -4.84
CA PHE A 249 20.26 23.02 -4.49
C PHE A 249 20.56 21.53 -4.31
N ALA A 250 21.77 21.11 -4.67
CA ALA A 250 22.22 19.74 -4.49
C ALA A 250 22.66 19.49 -3.03
N THR A 251 22.15 18.46 -2.37
CA THR A 251 22.61 17.97 -1.06
C THR A 251 23.56 16.77 -1.19
N THR A 252 23.65 16.18 -2.38
CA THR A 252 24.60 15.12 -2.76
C THR A 252 25.36 15.52 -4.03
N THR A 253 26.45 14.84 -4.34
CA THR A 253 27.16 15.01 -5.62
C THR A 253 26.45 14.27 -6.74
N PHE A 254 26.42 14.83 -7.95
CA PHE A 254 25.89 14.17 -9.15
C PHE A 254 26.92 14.17 -10.27
N ASN A 255 27.03 13.06 -11.00
CA ASN A 255 27.86 12.94 -12.19
C ASN A 255 27.07 13.35 -13.44
N ALA A 256 27.80 13.65 -14.52
CA ALA A 256 27.17 13.90 -15.82
C ALA A 256 26.37 12.67 -16.27
N GLY A 257 25.10 12.88 -16.64
CA GLY A 257 24.14 11.85 -17.04
C GLY A 257 23.18 11.40 -15.92
N ASP A 258 23.50 11.69 -14.66
CA ASP A 258 22.68 11.29 -13.51
C ASP A 258 21.33 12.00 -13.50
N VAL A 259 20.29 11.29 -13.06
CA VAL A 259 18.97 11.86 -12.86
C VAL A 259 18.93 12.52 -11.48
N VAL A 260 18.86 13.85 -11.47
CA VAL A 260 18.88 14.67 -10.25
C VAL A 260 17.51 14.66 -9.56
N CYS A 261 16.44 14.88 -10.34
CA CYS A 261 15.06 14.83 -9.89
C CYS A 261 14.11 14.71 -11.09
N VAL A 262 12.80 14.61 -10.84
CA VAL A 262 11.80 14.44 -11.89
C VAL A 262 10.79 15.58 -11.86
N TYR A 263 10.55 16.20 -13.02
CA TYR A 263 9.48 17.17 -13.23
C TYR A 263 8.18 16.44 -13.56
N ARG A 264 7.20 16.59 -12.67
CA ARG A 264 5.86 15.98 -12.75
C ARG A 264 4.80 17.00 -12.35
N GLY A 265 3.55 16.68 -12.65
CA GLY A 265 2.42 17.55 -12.30
C GLY A 265 1.12 17.06 -12.91
N GLN A 266 0.12 17.93 -12.96
CA GLN A 266 -1.14 17.67 -13.64
C GLN A 266 -0.90 17.58 -15.15
N VAL A 267 -1.27 16.45 -15.74
CA VAL A 267 -1.16 16.25 -17.19
C VAL A 267 -2.32 16.94 -17.89
N LEU A 268 -2.01 17.79 -18.86
CA LEU A 268 -2.96 18.56 -19.64
C LEU A 268 -2.84 18.24 -21.14
N ALA A 269 -3.97 18.17 -21.81
CA ALA A 269 -4.04 18.17 -23.27
C ALA A 269 -3.82 19.59 -23.82
N THR A 270 -3.49 19.69 -25.11
CA THR A 270 -3.18 20.99 -25.76
C THR A 270 -4.30 22.03 -25.59
N ALA A 271 -5.57 21.61 -25.69
CA ALA A 271 -6.72 22.50 -25.56
C ALA A 271 -6.84 23.12 -24.15
N ASP A 272 -6.51 22.35 -23.11
CA ASP A 272 -6.61 22.81 -21.72
C ASP A 272 -5.37 23.60 -21.32
N ALA A 273 -4.19 23.19 -21.78
CA ALA A 273 -2.94 23.90 -21.58
C ALA A 273 -2.98 25.35 -22.10
N LEU A 274 -3.71 25.60 -23.18
CA LEU A 274 -3.89 26.95 -23.75
C LEU A 274 -4.75 27.87 -22.87
N LYS A 275 -5.69 27.30 -22.10
CA LYS A 275 -6.60 28.03 -21.20
C LYS A 275 -5.96 28.38 -19.86
N VAL A 276 -4.81 27.79 -19.55
CA VAL A 276 -4.09 28.05 -18.30
C VAL A 276 -3.65 29.51 -18.27
N ALA A 277 -4.15 30.26 -17.29
CA ALA A 277 -3.87 31.70 -17.13
C ALA A 277 -2.39 31.98 -16.81
N ASP A 278 -1.81 31.25 -15.86
CA ASP A 278 -0.40 31.39 -15.45
C ASP A 278 0.47 30.23 -15.98
N LYS A 279 1.39 30.53 -16.90
CA LYS A 279 2.18 29.50 -17.59
C LYS A 279 3.53 29.24 -16.95
N SER A 280 3.80 29.83 -15.77
CA SER A 280 5.11 29.79 -15.10
C SER A 280 5.59 28.36 -14.77
N TYR A 281 4.67 27.42 -14.56
CA TYR A 281 4.98 26.01 -14.25
C TYR A 281 4.47 25.02 -15.30
N LEU A 282 4.12 25.53 -16.49
CA LEU A 282 3.57 24.73 -17.58
C LEU A 282 4.69 24.28 -18.53
N MET A 283 4.98 22.98 -18.52
CA MET A 283 5.98 22.37 -19.40
C MET A 283 5.33 21.60 -20.55
N ARG A 284 5.78 21.85 -21.77
CA ARG A 284 5.43 21.03 -22.94
C ARG A 284 6.39 19.85 -23.08
N LEU A 285 5.87 18.62 -23.01
CA LEU A 285 6.64 17.39 -23.20
C LEU A 285 6.79 16.98 -24.67
N GLY A 286 5.81 17.28 -25.51
CA GLY A 286 5.73 16.82 -26.90
C GLY A 286 4.46 16.01 -27.16
N GLY A 287 4.13 15.77 -28.44
CA GLY A 287 2.94 14.97 -28.80
C GLY A 287 1.59 15.54 -28.33
N GLY A 288 1.52 16.85 -28.07
CA GLY A 288 0.33 17.51 -27.55
C GLY A 288 0.09 17.36 -26.04
N VAL A 289 1.07 16.80 -25.32
CA VAL A 289 1.03 16.59 -23.86
C VAL A 289 1.78 17.71 -23.13
N TYR A 290 1.14 18.24 -22.09
CA TYR A 290 1.65 19.27 -21.20
C TYR A 290 1.59 18.81 -19.75
N ILE A 291 2.48 19.36 -18.91
CA ILE A 291 2.49 19.14 -17.47
C ILE A 291 2.43 20.49 -16.77
N ASP A 292 1.47 20.66 -15.88
CA ASP A 292 1.39 21.80 -14.97
C ASP A 292 1.78 21.36 -13.55
N ALA A 293 2.91 21.89 -13.05
CA ALA A 293 3.40 21.61 -11.70
C ALA A 293 2.97 22.67 -10.67
N ARG A 294 2.08 23.62 -11.01
CA ARG A 294 1.73 24.75 -10.14
C ARG A 294 1.17 24.30 -8.78
N THR A 295 0.23 23.37 -8.77
CA THR A 295 -0.40 22.81 -7.57
C THR A 295 0.47 21.76 -6.88
N CYS A 296 1.49 21.24 -7.56
CA CYS A 296 2.36 20.17 -7.09
C CYS A 296 3.58 20.74 -6.34
N ILE A 297 3.36 21.33 -5.16
CA ILE A 297 4.40 21.96 -4.32
C ILE A 297 5.52 20.96 -3.92
N GLY A 298 5.19 19.67 -3.79
CA GLY A 298 6.18 18.62 -3.49
C GLY A 298 7.19 18.35 -4.61
N VAL A 299 6.90 18.76 -5.85
CA VAL A 299 7.77 18.49 -7.00
C VAL A 299 8.96 19.45 -6.99
N LYS A 300 10.09 19.00 -6.45
CA LYS A 300 11.30 19.82 -6.28
C LYS A 300 11.83 20.43 -7.58
N ALA A 301 11.70 19.71 -8.70
CA ALA A 301 12.12 20.17 -10.03
C ALA A 301 11.46 21.49 -10.47
N ARG A 302 10.33 21.89 -9.87
CA ARG A 302 9.65 23.16 -10.17
C ARG A 302 10.43 24.41 -9.74
N TYR A 303 11.38 24.24 -8.83
CA TYR A 303 12.19 25.35 -8.27
C TYR A 303 13.54 25.50 -8.99
N ILE A 304 13.77 24.76 -10.07
CA ILE A 304 14.97 24.91 -10.88
C ILE A 304 14.83 26.19 -11.69
N ASN A 305 15.74 27.13 -11.50
CA ASN A 305 15.75 28.40 -12.21
C ASN A 305 16.59 28.34 -13.48
N ASP A 306 16.33 29.27 -14.39
CA ASP A 306 17.22 29.53 -15.53
C ASP A 306 18.16 30.69 -15.20
N CYS A 307 19.46 30.37 -15.12
CA CYS A 307 20.53 31.34 -14.85
C CYS A 307 20.80 32.29 -16.02
N ARG A 308 20.13 32.09 -17.17
CA ARG A 308 20.20 32.92 -18.40
C ARG A 308 21.60 33.06 -19.01
N SER A 309 22.56 32.29 -18.50
CA SER A 309 23.96 32.27 -18.92
C SER A 309 24.33 30.86 -19.39
N ARG A 310 24.60 30.70 -20.70
CA ARG A 310 24.81 29.40 -21.37
C ARG A 310 25.91 28.51 -20.77
N GLY A 311 26.85 29.07 -20.00
CA GLY A 311 27.94 28.31 -19.37
C GLY A 311 27.65 27.84 -17.94
N VAL A 312 26.52 28.24 -17.36
CA VAL A 312 26.22 28.03 -15.93
C VAL A 312 25.13 26.97 -15.73
N HIS A 313 24.39 26.62 -16.78
CA HIS A 313 23.47 25.48 -16.78
C HIS A 313 24.22 24.19 -16.45
N ASN A 314 23.69 23.42 -15.50
CA ASN A 314 24.26 22.15 -15.05
C ASN A 314 23.30 20.98 -15.20
N VAL A 315 22.05 21.24 -15.62
CA VAL A 315 21.07 20.20 -15.92
C VAL A 315 20.30 20.49 -17.21
N GLU A 316 19.67 19.45 -17.76
CA GLU A 316 18.73 19.52 -18.88
C GLU A 316 17.46 18.70 -18.61
N PHE A 317 16.36 19.05 -19.29
CA PHE A 317 15.12 18.29 -19.23
C PHE A 317 15.06 17.23 -20.32
N GLU A 318 15.19 15.97 -19.94
CA GLU A 318 14.87 14.81 -20.79
C GLU A 318 13.35 14.57 -20.75
N LYS A 319 12.66 14.98 -21.82
CA LYS A 319 11.19 14.92 -21.91
C LYS A 319 10.73 13.54 -22.34
N LEU A 320 9.86 12.91 -21.53
CA LEU A 320 9.34 11.57 -21.77
C LEU A 320 7.81 11.63 -21.89
N PRO A 321 7.26 11.99 -23.07
CA PRO A 321 5.81 12.21 -23.25
C PRO A 321 4.97 10.95 -23.01
N LEU A 322 5.47 9.76 -23.37
CA LEU A 322 4.80 8.48 -23.11
C LEU A 322 4.67 8.18 -21.62
N LEU A 323 5.65 8.61 -20.83
CA LEU A 323 5.67 8.43 -19.38
C LEU A 323 5.12 9.63 -18.62
N GLN A 324 4.60 10.64 -19.34
CA GLN A 324 4.03 11.86 -18.77
C GLN A 324 4.91 12.49 -17.67
N LYS A 325 6.23 12.57 -17.93
CA LYS A 325 7.21 13.19 -17.03
C LYS A 325 8.39 13.80 -17.81
N ALA A 326 9.19 14.63 -17.16
CA ALA A 326 10.52 14.98 -17.63
C ALA A 326 11.56 14.68 -16.55
N ASN A 327 12.63 13.99 -16.90
CA ASN A 327 13.75 13.80 -15.98
C ASN A 327 14.67 15.02 -16.04
N VAL A 328 15.20 15.44 -14.89
CA VAL A 328 16.24 16.46 -14.80
C VAL A 328 17.57 15.72 -14.79
N ARG A 329 18.32 15.81 -15.89
CA ARG A 329 19.63 15.14 -16.01
C ARG A 329 20.77 16.12 -15.84
N ALA A 330 21.76 15.74 -15.06
CA ALA A 330 23.00 16.50 -14.93
C ALA A 330 23.77 16.48 -16.26
N THR A 331 24.13 17.65 -16.78
CA THR A 331 24.94 17.78 -18.01
C THR A 331 26.44 17.77 -17.70
N ARG A 332 26.79 18.03 -16.44
CA ARG A 332 28.15 18.04 -15.90
C ARG A 332 28.13 17.60 -14.44
N TYR A 333 29.31 17.43 -13.86
CA TYR A 333 29.43 17.16 -12.42
C TYR A 333 28.85 18.32 -11.59
N ILE A 334 28.07 17.99 -10.55
CA ILE A 334 27.44 18.93 -9.62
C ILE A 334 27.94 18.65 -8.20
N HIS A 335 28.49 19.66 -7.54
CA HIS A 335 28.97 19.53 -6.16
C HIS A 335 27.83 19.72 -5.15
N ILE A 336 28.03 19.20 -3.94
CA ILE A 336 27.14 19.46 -2.81
C ILE A 336 27.11 20.97 -2.54
N GLY A 337 25.92 21.53 -2.43
CA GLY A 337 25.67 22.96 -2.19
C GLY A 337 25.59 23.81 -3.46
N ASP A 338 25.78 23.23 -4.65
CA ASP A 338 25.56 23.94 -5.91
C ASP A 338 24.07 24.15 -6.17
N GLU A 339 23.73 25.30 -6.75
CA GLU A 339 22.39 25.55 -7.27
C GLU A 339 22.24 24.91 -8.65
N ILE A 340 21.07 24.33 -8.89
CA ILE A 340 20.73 23.64 -10.11
C ILE A 340 20.06 24.64 -11.06
N TYR A 341 20.59 24.72 -12.28
CA TYR A 341 20.13 25.62 -13.33
C TYR A 341 19.89 24.91 -14.65
N VAL A 342 18.77 25.25 -15.29
CA VAL A 342 18.33 24.68 -16.57
C VAL A 342 18.04 25.78 -17.59
N ASP A 343 18.21 25.50 -18.87
CA ASP A 343 17.79 26.42 -19.94
C ASP A 343 16.28 26.27 -20.18
N TYR A 344 15.49 27.33 -19.94
CA TYR A 344 14.07 27.34 -20.27
C TYR A 344 13.81 27.52 -21.77
N GLY A 345 14.82 27.97 -22.50
CA GLY A 345 14.78 28.24 -23.93
C GLY A 345 14.26 29.63 -24.27
N LYS A 346 14.69 30.15 -25.42
CA LYS A 346 14.37 31.50 -25.90
C LYS A 346 12.87 31.80 -25.99
N TRP A 347 12.07 30.81 -26.38
CA TRP A 347 10.62 30.98 -26.54
C TRP A 347 9.88 31.19 -25.22
N TYR A 348 10.39 30.61 -24.12
CA TYR A 348 9.83 30.85 -22.80
C TYR A 348 10.01 32.32 -22.39
N TRP A 349 11.23 32.83 -22.49
CA TRP A 349 11.54 34.22 -22.14
C TRP A 349 10.86 35.24 -23.07
N LEU A 350 10.70 34.92 -24.35
CA LEU A 350 9.90 35.75 -25.26
C LEU A 350 8.44 35.81 -24.83
N ALA A 351 7.84 34.67 -24.49
CA ALA A 351 6.46 34.62 -23.99
C ALA A 351 6.31 35.35 -22.64
N TYR A 352 7.28 35.23 -21.75
CA TYR A 352 7.31 35.93 -20.47
C TYR A 352 7.33 37.45 -20.64
N ASN A 353 8.18 37.96 -21.53
CA ASN A 353 8.29 39.39 -21.81
C ASN A 353 7.02 39.95 -22.46
N LEU A 354 6.33 39.14 -23.29
CA LEU A 354 5.04 39.51 -23.85
C LEU A 354 3.94 39.59 -22.78
N SER A 355 3.98 38.74 -21.75
CA SER A 355 3.01 38.79 -20.65
C SER A 355 3.36 39.79 -19.54
N HIS A 356 4.61 40.26 -19.47
CA HIS A 356 5.10 41.23 -18.47
C HIS A 356 5.78 42.45 -19.14
N PRO A 357 5.02 43.31 -19.85
CA PRO A 357 5.59 44.43 -20.60
C PRO A 357 6.26 45.50 -19.73
N HIS A 358 5.97 45.54 -18.43
CA HIS A 358 6.53 46.51 -17.48
C HIS A 358 7.77 45.99 -16.73
N ASP A 359 8.12 44.71 -16.86
CA ASP A 359 9.28 44.08 -16.20
C ASP A 359 9.99 43.16 -17.20
N LEU A 360 10.52 43.78 -18.25
CA LEU A 360 11.17 43.08 -19.35
C LEU A 360 12.51 42.50 -18.89
N ILE A 361 12.66 41.20 -19.04
CA ILE A 361 13.90 40.49 -18.78
C ILE A 361 14.71 40.41 -20.07
N LYS A 362 15.90 41.03 -20.08
CA LYS A 362 16.82 41.05 -21.23
C LYS A 362 17.58 39.75 -21.42
#